data_AF-A0A3S1Q5X7-F1
#
_entry.id   AF-A0A3S1Q5X7-F1
#
_cell.length_a   1.000
_cell.length_b   1.000
_cell.length_c   1.000
_cell.angle_alpha   90.00
_cell.angle_beta   90.00
_cell.angle_gamma   90.00
#
_symmetry.space_group_name_H-M   'P 1'
#
loop_
_entity.id
_entity.type
_entity.pdbx_description
1 polymer ?
#
loop_
_entity_poly.entity_id
_entity_poly.type
_entity_poly.pdbx_seq_one_letter_code
_entity_poly.pdbx_strand_id
1 'polypeptide(L)'
;MLLPFLRWPSPYHRRRLGRLRWVALFAPFILLSGYIVYGFVGIRFDSPLSVLRHLAAFPNCTAAHAVGLASAHRGEPGYWPTHDADHDGIACEPWHGASPWHGASSSGVRVHRYSRTGP
;
A
#
# COMPACT_ATOMS: atom_id res chain seq x y z
N MET A 1 -63.61 5.38 32.36
CA MET A 1 -63.05 6.75 32.36
C MET A 1 -61.74 6.70 33.14
N LEU A 2 -60.70 6.11 32.52
CA LEU A 2 -59.55 6.78 31.89
C LEU A 2 -58.60 7.41 32.91
N LEU A 3 -57.58 6.62 33.25
CA LEU A 3 -56.45 6.96 34.13
C LEU A 3 -55.64 8.15 33.56
N PRO A 4 -55.21 9.12 34.39
CA PRO A 4 -54.32 10.19 33.97
C PRO A 4 -52.87 9.73 34.13
N PHE A 5 -52.35 8.95 33.18
CA PHE A 5 -50.95 8.47 33.21
C PHE A 5 -50.19 8.75 31.92
N LEU A 6 -50.26 9.97 31.40
CA LEU A 6 -49.36 10.39 30.31
C LEU A 6 -48.91 11.83 30.50
N ARG A 7 -48.14 12.07 31.57
CA ARG A 7 -47.19 13.20 31.60
C ARG A 7 -45.80 12.65 31.86
N TRP A 8 -45.14 12.29 30.77
CA TRP A 8 -43.73 11.92 30.76
C TRP A 8 -42.92 13.13 30.28
N PRO A 9 -42.36 13.98 31.16
CA PRO A 9 -41.27 14.83 30.74
C PRO A 9 -40.03 13.92 30.69
N SER A 10 -39.62 13.48 29.50
CA SER A 10 -38.32 12.83 29.32
C SER A 10 -37.23 13.90 29.42
N PRO A 11 -36.40 13.94 30.48
CA PRO A 11 -35.31 14.90 30.59
C PRO A 11 -33.98 14.25 30.18
N TYR A 12 -33.99 13.27 29.26
CA TYR A 12 -32.79 12.50 28.91
C TYR A 12 -32.15 12.90 27.58
N HIS A 13 -32.27 14.16 27.16
CA HIS A 13 -31.61 14.69 25.95
C HIS A 13 -30.47 15.69 26.23
N ARG A 14 -29.68 15.52 27.31
CA ARG A 14 -28.65 16.53 27.63
C ARG A 14 -27.30 16.06 28.19
N ARG A 15 -26.86 14.81 28.02
CA ARG A 15 -25.51 14.41 28.50
C ARG A 15 -24.65 13.51 27.58
N ARG A 16 -25.15 13.00 26.45
CA ARG A 16 -24.33 12.25 25.45
C ARG A 16 -23.88 13.08 24.22
N LEU A 17 -24.08 14.40 24.24
CA LEU A 17 -23.94 15.25 23.06
C LEU A 17 -22.56 15.93 22.90
N GLY A 18 -21.68 15.86 23.89
CA GLY A 18 -20.38 16.55 23.85
C GLY A 18 -19.37 15.82 22.95
N ARG A 19 -19.13 14.54 23.23
CA ARG A 19 -18.15 13.71 22.51
C ARG A 19 -18.54 13.45 21.04
N LEU A 20 -19.85 13.35 20.77
CA LEU A 20 -20.38 13.19 19.41
C LEU A 20 -20.31 14.49 18.58
N ARG A 21 -20.45 15.67 19.22
CA ARG A 21 -20.27 16.98 18.55
C ARG A 21 -18.83 17.19 18.06
N TRP A 22 -17.85 16.82 18.88
CA TRP A 22 -16.44 16.94 18.48
C TRP A 22 -16.10 16.04 17.29
N VAL A 23 -16.57 14.78 17.30
CA VAL A 23 -16.40 13.87 16.15
C VAL A 23 -17.08 14.43 14.90
N ALA A 24 -18.30 14.97 15.01
CA ALA A 24 -19.00 15.56 13.87
C ALA A 24 -18.30 16.80 13.28
N LEU A 25 -17.66 17.62 14.11
CA LEU A 25 -16.90 18.80 13.66
C LEU A 25 -15.58 18.42 12.95
N PHE A 26 -14.91 17.37 13.41
CA PHE A 26 -13.65 16.90 12.81
C PHE A 26 -13.83 15.90 11.67
N ALA A 27 -15.01 15.27 11.54
CA ALA A 27 -15.33 14.33 10.47
C ALA A 27 -14.96 14.83 9.05
N PRO A 28 -15.32 16.05 8.61
CA PRO A 28 -14.96 16.50 7.26
C PRO A 28 -13.45 16.65 7.06
N PHE A 29 -12.72 17.10 8.09
CA PHE A 29 -11.25 17.21 8.03
C PHE A 29 -10.58 15.84 7.99
N ILE A 30 -11.07 14.88 8.77
CA ILE A 30 -10.57 13.51 8.76
C ILE A 30 -10.80 12.87 7.40
N LEU A 31 -12.03 12.97 6.85
CA LEU A 31 -12.36 12.44 5.53
C LEU A 31 -11.54 13.11 4.42
N LEU A 32 -11.42 14.44 4.44
CA LEU A 32 -10.62 15.18 3.46
C LEU A 32 -9.13 14.81 3.55
N SER A 33 -8.57 14.72 4.76
CA SER A 33 -7.18 14.31 4.96
C SER A 33 -6.94 12.89 4.46
N GLY A 34 -7.84 11.96 4.78
CA GLY A 34 -7.79 10.59 4.29
C GLY A 34 -7.89 10.53 2.77
N TYR A 35 -8.76 11.34 2.16
CA TYR A 35 -8.89 11.44 0.71
C TYR A 35 -7.63 11.99 0.03
N ILE A 36 -7.03 13.05 0.58
CA ILE A 36 -5.80 13.65 0.06
C ILE A 36 -4.64 12.66 0.21
N VAL A 37 -4.48 12.03 1.37
CA VAL A 37 -3.45 11.01 1.60
C VAL A 37 -3.65 9.83 0.65
N TYR A 38 -4.88 9.35 0.49
CA TYR A 38 -5.21 8.27 -0.45
C TYR A 38 -4.88 8.65 -1.90
N GLY A 39 -5.16 9.89 -2.31
CA GLY A 39 -4.78 10.42 -3.62
C GLY A 39 -3.27 10.55 -3.82
N PHE A 40 -2.51 10.86 -2.76
CA PHE A 40 -1.06 11.04 -2.82
C PHE A 40 -0.28 9.72 -2.83
N VAL A 41 -0.85 8.65 -2.24
CA VAL A 41 -0.20 7.33 -2.20
C VAL A 41 -0.02 6.74 -3.61
N GLY A 42 -0.85 7.11 -4.60
CA GLY A 42 -0.58 6.82 -6.02
C GLY A 42 -0.58 5.35 -6.44
N ILE A 43 -0.70 4.40 -5.50
CA ILE A 43 -0.73 2.97 -5.78
C ILE A 43 -2.13 2.59 -6.25
N ARG A 44 -2.23 2.12 -7.49
CA ARG A 44 -3.45 1.56 -8.06
C ARG A 44 -3.60 0.12 -7.58
N PHE A 45 -4.47 -0.10 -6.59
CA PHE A 45 -4.87 -1.45 -6.18
C PHE A 45 -6.20 -1.82 -6.85
N ASP A 46 -6.12 -2.57 -7.94
CA ASP A 46 -7.32 -2.98 -8.69
C ASP A 46 -8.12 -4.08 -7.97
N SER A 47 -7.50 -4.78 -7.02
CA SER A 47 -8.13 -5.89 -6.29
C SER A 47 -7.49 -6.15 -4.92
N PRO A 48 -8.21 -6.77 -3.96
CA PRO A 48 -7.63 -7.17 -2.67
C PRO A 48 -6.49 -8.20 -2.83
N LEU A 49 -6.51 -9.00 -3.90
CA LEU A 49 -5.43 -9.94 -4.21
C LEU A 49 -4.12 -9.21 -4.54
N SER A 50 -4.20 -8.04 -5.19
CA SER A 50 -3.03 -7.24 -5.52
C SER A 50 -2.29 -6.73 -4.29
N VAL A 51 -3.02 -6.38 -3.22
CA VAL A 51 -2.45 -6.00 -1.92
C VAL A 51 -1.70 -7.17 -1.30
N LEU A 52 -2.30 -8.37 -1.31
CA LEU A 52 -1.64 -9.57 -0.79
C LEU A 52 -0.34 -9.88 -1.54
N ARG A 53 -0.37 -9.83 -2.88
CA ARG A 53 0.82 -10.05 -3.71
C ARG A 53 1.90 -8.99 -3.43
N HIS A 54 1.52 -7.72 -3.29
CA HIS A 54 2.45 -6.64 -2.97
C HIS A 54 3.16 -6.86 -1.63
N LEU A 55 2.42 -7.26 -0.59
CA LEU A 55 2.99 -7.61 0.72
C LEU A 55 3.88 -8.86 0.64
N ALA A 56 3.47 -9.88 -0.11
CA ALA A 56 4.26 -11.09 -0.31
C ALA A 56 5.55 -10.83 -1.13
N ALA A 57 5.59 -9.77 -1.94
CA ALA A 57 6.80 -9.34 -2.66
C ALA A 57 7.85 -8.67 -1.76
N PHE A 58 7.48 -8.17 -0.56
CA PHE A 58 8.37 -7.41 0.34
C PHE A 58 9.70 -8.08 0.74
N PRO A 59 9.80 -9.40 0.98
CA PRO A 59 11.00 -9.98 1.56
C PRO A 59 12.24 -9.96 0.67
N ASN A 60 12.06 -10.13 -0.65
CA ASN A 60 13.16 -10.17 -1.63
C ASN A 60 12.61 -10.20 -3.06
N CYS A 61 13.48 -9.94 -4.04
CA CYS A 61 13.12 -10.04 -5.45
C CYS A 61 12.68 -11.43 -5.90
N THR A 62 13.16 -12.51 -5.29
CA THR A 62 12.69 -13.87 -5.59
C THR A 62 11.20 -14.02 -5.26
N ALA A 63 10.76 -13.48 -4.12
CA ALA A 63 9.37 -13.47 -3.71
C ALA A 63 8.53 -12.58 -4.65
N ALA A 64 9.07 -11.42 -5.05
CA ALA A 64 8.43 -10.54 -6.03
C ALA A 64 8.20 -11.23 -7.40
N HIS A 65 9.19 -12.00 -7.88
CA HIS A 65 9.03 -12.85 -9.07
C HIS A 65 8.02 -13.99 -8.84
N ALA A 66 8.03 -14.63 -7.66
CA ALA A 66 7.10 -15.72 -7.34
C ALA A 66 5.64 -15.29 -7.35
N VAL A 67 5.36 -14.03 -6.98
CA VAL A 67 4.00 -13.45 -7.02
C VAL A 67 3.67 -12.75 -8.34
N GLY A 68 4.59 -12.77 -9.30
CA GLY A 68 4.40 -12.19 -10.64
C GLY A 68 4.34 -10.67 -10.66
N LEU A 69 4.98 -10.01 -9.71
CA LEU A 69 5.02 -8.54 -9.62
C LEU A 69 6.38 -7.93 -9.98
N ALA A 70 7.40 -8.73 -10.28
CA ALA A 70 8.70 -8.23 -10.71
C ALA A 70 8.84 -8.28 -12.24
N SER A 71 9.42 -7.27 -12.90
CA SER A 71 9.89 -5.98 -12.36
C SER A 71 8.73 -5.00 -12.13
N ALA A 72 8.86 -4.10 -11.14
CA ALA A 72 7.83 -3.12 -10.80
C ALA A 72 8.37 -1.70 -10.82
N HIS A 73 7.59 -0.77 -11.38
CA HIS A 73 7.90 0.66 -11.37
C HIS A 73 7.36 1.35 -10.12
N ARG A 74 7.94 2.50 -9.78
CA ARG A 74 7.44 3.34 -8.68
C ARG A 74 5.95 3.67 -8.85
N GLY A 75 5.16 3.26 -7.85
CA GLY A 75 3.69 3.42 -7.85
C GLY A 75 2.93 2.17 -8.27
N GLU A 76 3.62 1.12 -8.73
CA GLU A 76 3.02 -0.17 -9.08
C GLU A 76 3.06 -1.15 -7.90
N PRO A 77 2.07 -2.06 -7.82
CA PRO A 77 2.11 -3.18 -6.88
C PRO A 77 3.37 -4.02 -7.10
N GLY A 78 4.21 -4.11 -6.08
CA GLY A 78 5.46 -4.88 -6.12
C GLY A 78 6.72 -4.02 -6.01
N TYR A 79 6.59 -2.71 -6.24
CA TYR A 79 7.68 -1.77 -6.02
C TYR A 79 7.91 -1.58 -4.53
N TRP A 80 9.15 -1.81 -4.10
CA TRP A 80 9.63 -1.51 -2.77
C TRP A 80 10.95 -0.75 -2.90
N PRO A 81 11.12 0.41 -2.25
CA PRO A 81 12.37 1.17 -2.33
C PRO A 81 13.60 0.37 -1.89
N THR A 82 13.42 -0.66 -1.06
CA THR A 82 14.49 -1.58 -0.63
C THR A 82 14.96 -2.54 -1.73
N HIS A 83 14.19 -2.69 -2.81
CA HIS A 83 14.50 -3.55 -3.95
C HIS A 83 15.03 -2.78 -5.17
N ASP A 84 15.06 -1.46 -5.08
CA ASP A 84 15.54 -0.51 -6.08
C ASP A 84 16.95 -0.08 -5.64
N ALA A 85 17.96 -0.87 -6.02
CA ALA A 85 19.31 -0.74 -5.48
C ALA A 85 20.03 0.52 -5.98
N ASP A 86 19.77 0.92 -7.23
CA ASP A 86 20.35 2.07 -7.91
C ASP A 86 19.42 3.29 -7.91
N HIS A 87 18.19 3.16 -7.38
CA HIS A 87 17.22 4.24 -7.19
C HIS A 87 16.75 4.87 -8.50
N ASP A 88 16.72 4.09 -9.58
CA ASP A 88 16.27 4.54 -10.90
C ASP A 88 14.73 4.54 -11.02
N GLY A 89 14.04 3.95 -10.02
CA GLY A 89 12.59 3.84 -9.97
C GLY A 89 12.05 2.50 -10.48
N ILE A 90 12.91 1.52 -10.73
CA ILE A 90 12.58 0.17 -11.18
C ILE A 90 13.10 -0.86 -10.17
N ALA A 91 12.19 -1.54 -9.49
CA ALA A 91 12.55 -2.59 -8.54
C ALA A 91 12.65 -3.95 -9.23
N CYS A 92 13.63 -4.76 -8.79
CA CYS A 92 13.83 -6.14 -9.26
C CYS A 92 13.95 -6.25 -10.79
N GLU A 93 14.71 -5.35 -11.38
CA GLU A 93 15.05 -5.40 -12.80
C GLU A 93 15.87 -6.66 -13.16
N PRO A 94 15.64 -7.27 -14.33
CA PRO A 94 16.53 -8.30 -14.85
C PRO A 94 17.84 -7.67 -15.32
N TRP A 95 18.97 -8.17 -14.81
CA TRP A 95 20.32 -7.76 -15.22
C TRP A 95 20.43 -7.65 -16.75
N HIS A 96 20.73 -6.45 -17.24
CA HIS A 96 20.93 -6.14 -18.66
C HIS A 96 22.23 -6.75 -19.21
N GLY A 97 22.28 -8.08 -19.32
CA GLY A 97 23.22 -8.79 -20.19
C GLY A 97 22.64 -9.15 -21.57
N ALA A 98 21.40 -8.75 -21.84
CA ALA A 98 20.63 -9.19 -23.01
C ALA A 98 19.84 -8.06 -23.68
N SER A 99 20.32 -6.81 -23.62
CA SER A 99 19.82 -5.75 -24.50
C SER A 99 20.41 -5.97 -25.92
N PRO A 100 19.59 -6.07 -26.98
CA PRO A 100 20.09 -6.26 -28.36
C PRO A 100 20.97 -5.10 -28.87
N TRP A 101 21.02 -3.98 -28.14
CA TRP A 101 21.67 -2.73 -28.55
C TRP A 101 23.00 -2.45 -27.83
N HIS A 102 23.37 -3.24 -26.81
CA HIS A 102 24.67 -3.11 -26.16
C HIS A 102 25.50 -4.35 -26.45
N GLY A 103 26.44 -4.19 -27.39
CA GLY A 103 27.38 -5.22 -27.79
C GLY A 103 28.08 -5.84 -26.59
N ALA A 104 28.24 -7.16 -26.65
CA ALA A 104 28.96 -7.98 -25.69
C ALA A 104 30.26 -7.30 -25.22
N SER A 105 30.33 -6.98 -23.92
CA SER A 105 31.60 -6.66 -23.28
C SER A 105 31.76 -7.50 -22.03
N SER A 106 32.37 -8.65 -22.26
CA SER A 106 32.96 -9.53 -21.26
C SER A 106 34.03 -8.78 -20.46
N SER A 107 33.64 -8.13 -19.36
CA SER A 107 34.62 -7.64 -18.38
C SER A 107 34.01 -7.39 -17.01
N GLY A 108 34.14 -8.39 -16.14
CA GLY A 108 34.69 -8.13 -14.80
C GLY A 108 33.80 -7.57 -13.70
N VAL A 109 32.47 -7.60 -13.78
CA VAL A 109 31.64 -7.26 -12.63
C VAL A 109 31.35 -8.51 -11.81
N ARG A 110 31.94 -8.60 -10.61
CA ARG A 110 31.59 -9.63 -9.61
C ARG A 110 30.16 -9.38 -9.14
N VAL A 111 29.21 -9.98 -9.84
CA VAL A 111 27.84 -10.07 -9.34
C VAL A 111 27.86 -11.03 -8.16
N HIS A 112 27.46 -10.55 -6.99
CA HIS A 112 27.19 -11.42 -5.84
C HIS A 112 26.11 -12.41 -6.26
N ARG A 113 26.56 -13.62 -6.63
CA ARG A 113 25.72 -14.77 -6.93
C ARG A 113 24.86 -15.02 -5.70
N TYR A 114 23.60 -14.55 -5.71
CA TYR A 114 22.60 -15.12 -4.84
C TYR A 114 22.43 -16.56 -5.30
N SER A 115 23.11 -17.46 -4.57
CA SER A 115 23.02 -18.89 -4.80
C SER A 115 21.56 -19.29 -4.79
N ARG A 116 21.16 -19.94 -5.88
CA ARG A 116 19.96 -20.73 -6.01
C ARG A 116 20.08 -21.90 -5.01
N THR A 117 19.84 -21.65 -3.74
CA THR A 117 19.75 -22.67 -2.69
C THR A 117 18.38 -22.58 -2.06
N GLY A 118 17.43 -23.30 -2.65
CA GLY A 118 16.29 -23.80 -1.92
C GLY A 118 16.52 -25.30 -1.64
N PRO A 119 16.12 -25.80 -0.45
CA PRO A 119 15.91 -27.23 -0.25
C PRO A 119 14.69 -27.74 -1.04
#